data_AF-B2J4X5-F1
#
_entry.id   AF-B2J4X5-F1
#
_cell.length_a   1.000
_cell.length_b   1.000
_cell.length_c   1.000
_cell.angle_alpha   90.00
_cell.angle_beta   90.00
_cell.angle_gamma   90.00
#
_symmetry.space_group_name_H-M   'P 1'
#
loop_
_entity.id
_entity.type
_entity.pdbx_description
1 polymer ?
#
loop_
_entity_poly.entity_id
_entity_poly.type
_entity_poly.pdbx_seq_one_letter_code
_entity_poly.pdbx_strand_id
1 'polypeptide(L)'
;MSKSLSNFSSQVTKHLELTNITELNGKIVEERERGIRELALILAGQCIAILLYNLSQSQSANQTAMNKTKGWWDGNMQNHGYRKRQILTVGNVLINLNLPYMVKKKSTNQTTNKIAIQGFCPLLKWLGMSSGLTPLVWSTVAQYGAITSSFEAACTTLMGWGINLSLKRIERLTYKFGQIGINLRQSKILNRQLGNLAEGNILKDQREVKSRRWWSE
;
A
#
# COMPACT_ATOMS: atom_id res chain seq x y z
N MET A 1 11.98 -20.07 2.16
CA MET A 1 12.98 -18.97 2.06
C MET A 1 14.28 -19.42 1.39
N SER A 2 14.83 -20.59 1.75
CA SER A 2 16.06 -21.13 1.15
C SER A 2 16.08 -21.14 -0.38
N LYS A 3 14.99 -21.61 -1.02
CA LYS A 3 14.86 -21.64 -2.49
C LYS A 3 14.86 -20.24 -3.14
N SER A 4 14.26 -19.26 -2.49
CA SER A 4 14.24 -17.86 -2.96
C SER A 4 15.64 -17.25 -2.93
N LEU A 5 16.38 -17.49 -1.84
CA LEU A 5 17.75 -17.02 -1.68
C LEU A 5 18.71 -17.71 -2.64
N SER A 6 18.59 -19.02 -2.84
CA SER A 6 19.42 -19.74 -3.80
C SER A 6 19.17 -19.27 -5.23
N ASN A 7 17.90 -19.02 -5.59
CA ASN A 7 17.54 -18.49 -6.90
C ASN A 7 18.06 -17.06 -7.10
N PHE A 8 17.90 -16.19 -6.08
CA PHE A 8 18.44 -14.84 -6.13
C PHE A 8 19.97 -14.84 -6.30
N SER A 9 20.67 -15.63 -5.48
CA SER A 9 22.13 -15.76 -5.56
C SER A 9 22.59 -16.21 -6.95
N SER A 10 21.98 -17.27 -7.48
CA SER A 10 22.29 -17.78 -8.81
C SER A 10 22.04 -16.76 -9.93
N GLN A 11 20.97 -15.97 -9.85
CA GLN A 11 20.64 -14.98 -10.89
C GLN A 11 21.47 -13.70 -10.79
N VAL A 12 21.69 -13.19 -9.57
CA VAL A 12 22.49 -11.97 -9.36
C VAL A 12 23.95 -12.19 -9.72
N THR A 13 24.50 -13.38 -9.49
CA THR A 13 25.91 -13.68 -9.80
C THR A 13 26.23 -13.40 -11.27
N LYS A 14 25.30 -13.70 -12.20
CA LYS A 14 25.44 -13.40 -13.63
C LYS A 14 25.63 -11.92 -13.94
N HIS A 15 25.05 -11.03 -13.13
CA HIS A 15 25.22 -9.59 -13.30
C HIS A 15 26.51 -9.05 -12.65
N LEU A 16 27.04 -9.78 -11.67
CA LEU A 16 28.26 -9.43 -10.93
C LEU A 16 29.54 -9.97 -11.59
N GLU A 17 29.43 -10.97 -12.46
CA GLU A 17 30.57 -11.53 -13.19
C GLU A 17 31.26 -10.48 -14.08
N LEU A 18 32.57 -10.30 -13.87
CA LEU A 18 33.40 -9.35 -14.62
C LEU A 18 33.92 -9.98 -15.92
N THR A 19 33.01 -10.22 -16.85
CA THR A 19 33.33 -10.65 -18.22
C THR A 19 33.47 -9.45 -19.16
N ASN A 20 34.36 -9.55 -20.15
CA ASN A 20 34.57 -8.58 -21.23
C ASN A 20 34.78 -7.12 -20.75
N ILE A 21 35.74 -6.92 -19.84
CA ILE A 21 36.08 -5.60 -19.27
C ILE A 21 36.34 -4.54 -20.36
N THR A 22 36.93 -4.95 -21.49
CA THR A 22 37.23 -4.06 -22.63
C THR A 22 36.00 -3.55 -23.38
N GLU A 23 34.86 -4.23 -23.25
CA GLU A 23 33.58 -3.85 -23.88
C GLU A 23 32.68 -3.07 -22.91
N LEU A 24 33.06 -3.01 -21.63
CA LEU A 24 32.26 -2.39 -20.57
C LEU A 24 32.13 -0.88 -20.81
N ASN A 25 30.89 -0.39 -20.85
CA ASN A 25 30.57 1.03 -20.97
C ASN A 25 29.40 1.39 -20.06
N GLY A 26 29.07 2.69 -19.96
CA GLY A 26 28.03 3.18 -19.06
C GLY A 26 26.66 2.52 -19.28
N LYS A 27 26.29 2.22 -20.53
CA LYS A 27 25.01 1.57 -20.85
C LYS A 27 24.95 0.14 -20.33
N ILE A 28 26.04 -0.62 -20.47
CA ILE A 28 26.13 -2.00 -19.96
C ILE A 28 26.07 -2.01 -18.43
N VAL A 29 26.70 -1.03 -17.77
CA VAL A 29 26.61 -0.89 -16.30
C VAL A 29 25.17 -0.59 -15.88
N GLU A 30 24.49 0.35 -16.54
CA GLU A 30 23.08 0.68 -16.26
C GLU A 30 22.16 -0.55 -16.40
N GLU A 31 22.35 -1.35 -17.46
CA GLU A 31 21.58 -2.58 -17.68
C GLU A 31 21.81 -3.61 -16.55
N ARG A 32 23.06 -3.75 -16.09
CA ARG A 32 23.39 -4.62 -14.95
C ARG A 32 22.79 -4.11 -13.63
N GLU A 33 22.90 -2.80 -13.36
CA GLU A 33 22.27 -2.16 -12.19
C GLU A 33 20.76 -2.40 -12.16
N ARG A 34 20.11 -2.27 -13.32
CA ARG A 34 18.68 -2.53 -13.48
C ARG A 34 18.33 -3.98 -13.17
N GLY A 35 19.08 -4.94 -13.71
CA GLY A 35 18.89 -6.37 -13.44
C GLY A 35 19.08 -6.72 -11.96
N ILE A 36 20.14 -6.21 -11.33
CA ILE A 36 20.39 -6.39 -9.88
C ILE A 36 19.22 -5.84 -9.06
N ARG A 37 18.76 -4.62 -9.39
CA ARG A 37 17.62 -3.99 -8.71
C ARG A 37 16.34 -4.82 -8.85
N GLU A 38 16.01 -5.29 -10.05
CA GLU A 38 14.82 -6.10 -10.29
C GLU A 38 14.83 -7.40 -9.46
N LEU A 39 15.96 -8.10 -9.45
CA LEU A 39 16.14 -9.31 -8.64
C LEU A 39 16.01 -9.02 -7.14
N ALA A 40 16.59 -7.92 -6.67
CA ALA A 40 16.52 -7.51 -5.27
C ALA A 40 15.08 -7.17 -4.85
N LEU A 41 14.34 -6.47 -5.71
CA LEU A 41 12.93 -6.14 -5.47
C LEU A 41 12.05 -7.40 -5.40
N ILE A 42 12.28 -8.39 -6.27
CA ILE A 42 11.57 -9.68 -6.23
C ILE A 42 11.86 -10.40 -4.90
N LEU A 43 13.13 -10.48 -4.50
CA LEU A 43 13.51 -11.11 -3.22
C LEU A 43 12.87 -10.38 -2.03
N ALA A 44 12.90 -9.05 -2.01
CA ALA A 44 12.24 -8.25 -0.99
C ALA A 44 10.73 -8.51 -0.95
N GLY A 45 10.08 -8.58 -2.11
CA GLY A 45 8.67 -8.93 -2.24
C GLY A 45 8.32 -10.30 -1.66
N GLN A 46 9.19 -11.29 -1.87
CA GLN A 46 9.06 -12.64 -1.29
C GLN A 46 9.29 -12.67 0.22
N CYS A 47 10.22 -11.87 0.75
CA CYS A 47 10.40 -11.72 2.20
C CYS A 47 9.14 -11.14 2.85
N ILE A 48 8.58 -10.08 2.26
CA ILE A 48 7.33 -9.47 2.71
C ILE A 48 6.18 -10.47 2.60
N ALA A 49 6.17 -11.32 1.58
CA ALA A 49 5.16 -12.38 1.46
C ALA A 49 5.17 -13.35 2.63
N ILE A 50 6.36 -13.79 3.06
CA ILE A 50 6.50 -14.68 4.21
C ILE A 50 6.08 -13.96 5.49
N LEU A 51 6.47 -12.69 5.67
CA LEU A 51 6.03 -11.87 6.80
C LEU A 51 4.50 -11.79 6.87
N LEU A 52 3.84 -11.48 5.75
CA LEU A 52 2.38 -11.37 5.69
C LEU A 52 1.68 -12.72 5.91
N TYR A 53 2.27 -13.81 5.39
CA TYR A 53 1.77 -15.15 5.67
C TYR A 53 1.85 -15.47 7.16
N ASN A 54 2.99 -15.25 7.80
CA ASN A 54 3.18 -15.49 9.24
C ASN A 54 2.22 -14.63 10.08
N LEU A 55 2.06 -13.36 9.71
CA LEU A 55 1.06 -12.47 10.34
C LEU A 55 -0.37 -13.00 10.18
N SER A 56 -0.72 -13.56 9.01
CA SER A 56 -2.05 -14.12 8.78
C SER A 56 -2.36 -15.37 9.60
N GLN A 57 -1.32 -16.16 9.91
CA GLN A 57 -1.44 -17.37 10.72
C GLN A 57 -1.38 -17.08 12.22
N SER A 58 -0.85 -15.92 12.62
CA SER A 58 -0.73 -15.55 14.03
C SER A 58 -2.09 -15.24 14.66
N GLN A 59 -2.45 -15.99 15.71
CA GLN A 59 -3.66 -15.74 16.49
C GLN A 59 -3.63 -14.36 17.17
N SER A 60 -2.49 -13.96 17.73
CA SER A 60 -2.35 -12.66 18.39
C SER A 60 -2.51 -11.49 17.42
N ALA A 61 -1.97 -11.62 16.20
CA ALA A 61 -2.16 -10.62 15.15
C ALA A 61 -3.63 -10.53 14.72
N ASN A 62 -4.29 -11.67 14.51
CA ASN A 62 -5.71 -11.70 14.15
C ASN A 62 -6.61 -11.11 15.25
N GLN A 63 -6.36 -11.43 16.52
CA GLN A 63 -7.12 -10.86 17.65
C GLN A 63 -6.89 -9.35 17.79
N THR A 64 -5.64 -8.91 17.59
CA THR A 64 -5.30 -7.48 17.57
C THR A 64 -6.03 -6.77 16.44
N ALA A 65 -6.04 -7.35 15.24
CA ALA A 65 -6.75 -6.80 14.08
C ALA A 65 -8.26 -6.70 14.35
N MET A 66 -8.87 -7.71 14.96
CA MET A 66 -10.28 -7.67 15.37
C MET A 66 -10.53 -6.53 16.34
N ASN A 67 -9.74 -6.42 17.42
CA ASN A 67 -9.89 -5.37 18.42
C ASN A 67 -9.70 -3.97 17.85
N LYS A 68 -8.63 -3.76 17.07
CA LYS A 68 -8.37 -2.46 16.44
C LYS A 68 -9.48 -2.10 15.49
N THR A 69 -10.08 -3.07 14.78
CA THR A 69 -11.11 -2.76 13.79
C THR A 69 -12.53 -2.60 14.34
N LYS A 70 -12.78 -2.79 15.65
CA LYS A 70 -14.11 -2.67 16.28
C LYS A 70 -14.83 -1.35 15.97
N GLY A 71 -14.09 -0.24 15.90
CA GLY A 71 -14.67 1.07 15.56
C GLY A 71 -15.24 1.19 14.14
N TRP A 72 -14.92 0.23 13.26
CA TRP A 72 -15.50 0.11 11.91
C TRP A 72 -16.62 -0.93 11.83
N TRP A 73 -16.99 -1.55 12.95
CA TRP A 73 -18.02 -2.58 12.98
C TRP A 73 -19.38 -1.90 13.19
N ASP A 74 -20.33 -2.21 12.32
CA ASP A 74 -21.74 -1.97 12.63
C ASP A 74 -22.19 -3.00 13.67
N GLY A 75 -23.19 -2.67 14.50
CA GLY A 75 -23.72 -3.59 15.53
C GLY A 75 -24.22 -4.95 15.00
N ASN A 76 -24.44 -5.07 13.68
CA ASN A 76 -24.89 -6.29 13.00
C ASN A 76 -23.76 -6.99 12.21
N MET A 77 -22.48 -6.64 12.42
CA MET A 77 -21.36 -7.35 11.80
C MET A 77 -21.07 -8.68 12.49
N GLN A 78 -20.88 -9.73 11.69
CA GLN A 78 -20.57 -11.06 12.18
C GLN A 78 -19.41 -11.67 11.39
N ASN A 79 -18.70 -12.60 12.01
CA ASN A 79 -17.69 -13.40 11.32
C ASN A 79 -18.38 -14.32 10.30
N HIS A 80 -17.88 -14.29 9.06
CA HIS A 80 -18.39 -15.07 7.93
C HIS A 80 -17.27 -15.94 7.36
N GLY A 81 -16.57 -16.65 8.24
CA GLY A 81 -15.52 -17.59 7.88
C GLY A 81 -14.30 -16.90 7.27
N TYR A 82 -13.73 -17.53 6.25
CA TYR A 82 -12.49 -17.08 5.61
C TYR A 82 -12.71 -16.73 4.14
N ARG A 83 -11.96 -15.73 3.65
CA ARG A 83 -11.97 -15.32 2.25
C ARG A 83 -10.56 -15.19 1.72
N LYS A 84 -10.33 -15.74 0.53
CA LYS A 84 -9.08 -15.58 -0.21
C LYS A 84 -8.94 -14.13 -0.69
N ARG A 85 -7.77 -13.54 -0.46
CA ARG A 85 -7.41 -12.18 -0.86
C ARG A 85 -6.04 -12.16 -1.50
N GLN A 86 -5.96 -11.43 -2.61
CA GLN A 86 -4.71 -11.16 -3.32
C GLN A 86 -4.10 -9.86 -2.83
N ILE A 87 -2.81 -9.90 -2.53
CA ILE A 87 -2.03 -8.74 -2.10
C ILE A 87 -0.79 -8.65 -2.98
N LEU A 88 -0.58 -7.50 -3.59
CA LEU A 88 0.62 -7.18 -4.37
C LEU A 88 1.67 -6.52 -3.48
N THR A 89 2.90 -7.00 -3.55
CA THR A 89 4.08 -6.42 -2.92
C THR A 89 5.07 -5.89 -3.97
N VAL A 90 6.20 -5.32 -3.53
CA VAL A 90 7.28 -4.87 -4.42
C VAL A 90 7.84 -6.03 -5.25
N GLY A 91 8.47 -5.73 -6.40
CA GLY A 91 8.95 -6.78 -7.31
C GLY A 91 7.84 -7.62 -7.95
N ASN A 92 6.63 -7.07 -8.03
CA ASN A 92 5.44 -7.66 -8.62
C ASN A 92 5.03 -9.01 -8.02
N VAL A 93 5.37 -9.25 -6.74
CA VAL A 93 5.07 -10.51 -6.06
C VAL A 93 3.63 -10.48 -5.55
N LEU A 94 2.81 -11.42 -6.04
CA LEU A 94 1.42 -11.60 -5.65
C LEU A 94 1.29 -12.72 -4.62
N ILE A 95 0.52 -12.43 -3.56
CA ILE A 95 0.30 -13.36 -2.44
C ILE A 95 -1.19 -13.60 -2.30
N ASN A 96 -1.57 -14.87 -2.17
CA ASN A 96 -2.93 -15.27 -1.83
C ASN A 96 -3.00 -15.62 -0.34
N LEU A 97 -3.71 -14.81 0.45
CA LEU A 97 -3.97 -15.08 1.86
C LEU A 97 -5.42 -15.51 2.07
N ASN A 98 -5.64 -16.54 2.89
CA ASN A 98 -6.97 -16.91 3.35
C ASN A 98 -7.23 -16.26 4.71
N LEU A 99 -8.08 -15.24 4.77
CA LEU A 99 -8.20 -14.36 5.94
C LEU A 99 -9.62 -14.38 6.53
N PRO A 100 -9.77 -14.23 7.86
CA PRO A 100 -11.06 -14.02 8.48
C PRO A 100 -11.82 -12.86 7.81
N TYR A 101 -13.11 -13.07 7.55
CA TYR A 101 -13.93 -12.12 6.81
C TYR A 101 -15.16 -11.75 7.64
N MET A 102 -15.36 -10.45 7.83
CA MET A 102 -16.52 -9.92 8.54
C MET A 102 -17.52 -9.36 7.55
N VAL A 103 -18.81 -9.60 7.81
CA VAL A 103 -19.92 -9.20 6.96
C VAL A 103 -21.05 -8.65 7.81
N LYS A 104 -21.74 -7.62 7.32
CA LYS A 104 -23.01 -7.16 7.90
C LYS A 104 -24.11 -8.19 7.62
N LYS A 105 -24.75 -8.70 8.68
CA LYS A 105 -25.92 -9.59 8.56
C LYS A 105 -27.05 -8.81 7.87
N LYS A 106 -27.61 -9.37 6.79
CA LYS A 106 -28.84 -8.80 6.19
C LYS A 106 -30.00 -9.01 7.17
N SER A 107 -30.80 -7.97 7.42
CA SER A 107 -32.12 -8.18 8.00
C SER A 107 -32.96 -8.99 7.00
N THR A 108 -33.75 -9.91 7.50
CA THR A 108 -34.39 -10.99 6.74
C THR A 108 -35.43 -10.54 5.71
N ASN A 109 -35.68 -9.23 5.52
CA ASN A 109 -36.87 -8.70 4.84
C ASN A 109 -36.60 -7.71 3.69
N GLN A 110 -35.54 -7.85 2.89
CA GLN A 110 -35.43 -7.04 1.66
C GLN A 110 -35.03 -7.85 0.42
N THR A 111 -36.02 -7.91 -0.46
CA THR A 111 -36.08 -8.39 -1.83
C THR A 111 -34.98 -7.84 -2.74
N THR A 112 -34.56 -8.70 -3.68
CA THR A 112 -34.06 -8.40 -5.03
C THR A 112 -33.49 -7.00 -5.27
N ASN A 113 -32.31 -6.74 -4.72
CA ASN A 113 -31.27 -5.93 -5.37
C ASN A 113 -29.93 -6.32 -4.72
N LYS A 114 -28.92 -6.65 -5.54
CA LYS A 114 -27.57 -7.02 -5.11
C LYS A 114 -26.87 -5.81 -4.46
N ILE A 115 -27.32 -5.41 -3.27
CA ILE A 115 -26.49 -4.59 -2.38
C ILE A 115 -25.31 -5.47 -2.03
N ALA A 116 -24.14 -5.12 -2.59
CA ALA A 116 -22.89 -5.80 -2.36
C ALA A 116 -22.74 -6.04 -0.86
N ILE A 117 -22.55 -7.30 -0.48
CA ILE A 117 -22.30 -7.72 0.89
C ILE A 117 -21.07 -6.94 1.38
N GLN A 118 -21.31 -5.82 2.08
CA GLN A 118 -20.27 -4.94 2.61
C GLN A 118 -19.61 -5.68 3.77
N GLY A 119 -18.48 -6.26 3.46
CA GLY A 119 -17.63 -6.92 4.43
C GLY A 119 -16.18 -6.58 4.19
N PHE A 120 -15.34 -6.86 5.18
CA PHE A 120 -13.91 -6.60 5.10
C PHE A 120 -13.12 -7.67 5.85
N CYS A 121 -11.84 -7.78 5.53
CA CYS A 121 -10.90 -8.62 6.28
C CYS A 121 -10.24 -7.74 7.37
N PRO A 122 -10.46 -8.01 8.66
CA PRO A 122 -9.95 -7.18 9.75
C PRO A 122 -8.44 -6.94 9.69
N LEU A 123 -7.66 -7.98 9.39
CA LEU A 123 -6.21 -7.87 9.24
C LEU A 123 -5.81 -6.86 8.15
N LEU A 124 -6.45 -6.92 6.98
CA LEU A 124 -6.17 -5.99 5.88
C LEU A 124 -6.69 -4.58 6.15
N LYS A 125 -7.76 -4.46 6.92
CA LYS A 125 -8.30 -3.15 7.31
C LYS A 125 -7.36 -2.47 8.30
N TRP A 126 -6.92 -3.19 9.33
CA TRP A 126 -5.99 -2.70 10.33
C TRP A 126 -4.65 -2.27 9.72
N LEU A 127 -4.09 -3.09 8.83
CA LEU A 127 -2.79 -2.81 8.19
C LEU A 127 -2.87 -1.84 7.00
N GLY A 128 -4.06 -1.29 6.68
CA GLY A 128 -4.22 -0.37 5.55
C GLY A 128 -4.11 -1.01 4.16
N MET A 129 -4.17 -2.35 4.08
CA MET A 129 -4.01 -3.13 2.84
C MET A 129 -5.34 -3.52 2.17
N SER A 130 -6.42 -2.82 2.49
CA SER A 130 -7.76 -3.17 1.96
C SER A 130 -7.88 -3.02 0.43
N SER A 131 -6.94 -2.31 -0.22
CA SER A 131 -6.82 -2.18 -1.68
C SER A 131 -6.09 -3.36 -2.35
N GLY A 132 -5.67 -4.37 -1.58
CA GLY A 132 -4.89 -5.50 -2.08
C GLY A 132 -3.45 -5.12 -2.42
N LEU A 133 -2.92 -4.08 -1.79
CA LEU A 133 -1.53 -3.63 -1.91
C LEU A 133 -0.91 -3.56 -0.52
N THR A 134 0.39 -3.81 -0.40
CA THR A 134 1.11 -3.50 0.83
C THR A 134 1.20 -2.00 1.06
N PRO A 135 1.38 -1.53 2.30
CA PRO A 135 1.42 -0.11 2.60
C PRO A 135 2.51 0.63 1.81
N LEU A 136 3.69 0.01 1.68
CA LEU A 136 4.80 0.55 0.90
C LEU A 136 4.42 0.70 -0.58
N VAL A 137 3.84 -0.33 -1.20
CA VAL A 137 3.43 -0.25 -2.62
C VAL A 137 2.37 0.83 -2.80
N TRP A 138 1.39 0.92 -1.90
CA TRP A 138 0.35 1.94 -1.99
C TRP A 138 0.92 3.36 -1.83
N SER A 139 1.80 3.59 -0.85
CA SER A 139 2.42 4.90 -0.67
C SER A 139 3.29 5.30 -1.85
N THR A 140 4.04 4.36 -2.43
CA THR A 140 4.87 4.61 -3.62
C THR A 140 4.01 4.95 -4.84
N VAL A 141 2.90 4.22 -5.04
CA VAL A 141 1.94 4.53 -6.11
C VAL A 141 1.33 5.92 -5.93
N ALA A 142 0.90 6.26 -4.71
CA ALA A 142 0.32 7.56 -4.42
C ALA A 142 1.33 8.70 -4.59
N GLN A 143 2.58 8.49 -4.16
CA GLN A 143 3.66 9.46 -4.33
C GLN A 143 3.92 9.73 -5.81
N TYR A 144 4.23 8.70 -6.61
CA TYR A 144 4.52 8.89 -8.03
C TYR A 144 3.31 9.37 -8.82
N GLY A 145 2.10 8.91 -8.48
CA GLY A 145 0.87 9.43 -9.08
C GLY A 145 0.61 10.91 -8.79
N ALA A 146 1.15 11.46 -7.70
CA ALA A 146 0.98 12.86 -7.34
C ALA A 146 2.10 13.79 -7.82
N ILE A 147 3.35 13.30 -7.93
CA ILE A 147 4.51 14.15 -8.26
C ILE A 147 4.92 14.12 -9.73
N THR A 148 4.50 13.09 -10.49
CA THR A 148 4.87 12.98 -11.90
C THR A 148 3.98 13.86 -12.78
N SER A 149 4.47 14.22 -13.96
CA SER A 149 3.77 15.09 -14.90
C SER A 149 2.52 14.44 -15.51
N SER A 150 2.42 13.11 -15.52
CA SER A 150 1.25 12.36 -15.99
C SER A 150 1.19 10.97 -15.37
N PHE A 151 0.02 10.31 -15.41
CA PHE A 151 -0.12 8.95 -14.92
C PHE A 151 0.63 7.92 -15.78
N GLU A 152 0.84 8.18 -17.07
CA GLU A 152 1.71 7.38 -17.93
C GLU A 152 3.16 7.44 -17.45
N ALA A 153 3.65 8.63 -17.11
CA ALA A 153 4.98 8.80 -16.52
C ALA A 153 5.09 8.08 -15.16
N ALA A 154 4.03 8.16 -14.32
CA ALA A 154 3.95 7.36 -13.09
C ALA A 154 4.05 5.85 -13.37
N CYS A 155 3.31 5.32 -14.37
CA CYS A 155 3.36 3.91 -14.75
C CYS A 155 4.80 3.49 -15.09
N THR A 156 5.50 4.25 -15.95
CA THR A 156 6.89 3.92 -16.33
C THR A 156 7.83 3.88 -15.14
N THR A 157 7.71 4.84 -14.23
CA THR A 157 8.53 4.91 -13.02
C THR A 157 8.22 3.75 -12.07
N LEU A 158 6.94 3.46 -11.86
CA LEU A 158 6.47 2.36 -11.00
C LEU A 158 6.87 0.98 -11.53
N MET A 159 6.90 0.78 -12.86
CA MET A 159 7.45 -0.44 -13.45
C MET A 159 8.92 -0.65 -13.09
N GLY A 160 9.71 0.42 -13.02
CA GLY A 160 11.11 0.37 -12.54
C GLY A 160 11.24 -0.08 -11.08
N TRP A 161 10.21 0.14 -10.26
CA TRP A 161 10.10 -0.37 -8.89
C TRP A 161 9.48 -1.78 -8.80
N GLY A 162 9.26 -2.44 -9.95
CA GLY A 162 8.58 -3.72 -10.03
C GLY A 162 7.11 -3.64 -9.63
N ILE A 163 6.46 -2.48 -9.75
CA ILE A 163 5.03 -2.30 -9.45
C ILE A 163 4.28 -2.25 -10.77
N ASN A 164 3.71 -3.38 -11.19
CA ASN A 164 2.91 -3.44 -12.41
C ASN A 164 1.41 -3.28 -12.10
N LEU A 165 0.89 -2.08 -12.34
CA LEU A 165 -0.52 -1.73 -12.16
C LEU A 165 -1.03 -1.01 -13.40
N SER A 166 -2.32 -1.19 -13.70
CA SER A 166 -2.95 -0.42 -14.77
C SER A 166 -3.04 1.07 -14.41
N LEU A 167 -3.00 1.92 -15.44
CA LEU A 167 -3.13 3.38 -15.30
C LEU A 167 -4.36 3.76 -14.47
N LYS A 168 -5.54 3.19 -14.81
CA LYS A 168 -6.79 3.41 -14.06
C LYS A 168 -6.68 3.01 -12.58
N ARG A 169 -5.87 2.00 -12.25
CA ARG A 169 -5.69 1.56 -10.86
C ARG A 169 -4.77 2.53 -10.11
N ILE A 170 -3.70 3.01 -10.75
CA ILE A 170 -2.80 4.04 -10.19
C ILE A 170 -3.57 5.33 -9.92
N GLU A 171 -4.35 5.80 -10.89
CA GLU A 171 -5.20 6.98 -10.76
C GLU A 171 -6.16 6.87 -9.55
N ARG A 172 -6.94 5.78 -9.48
CA ARG A 172 -7.87 5.53 -8.36
C ARG A 172 -7.18 5.50 -7.00
N LEU A 173 -5.99 4.89 -6.91
CA LEU A 173 -5.23 4.79 -5.66
C LEU A 173 -4.68 6.14 -5.22
N THR A 174 -4.24 6.95 -6.18
CA THR A 174 -3.74 8.31 -5.98
C THR A 174 -4.85 9.22 -5.47
N TYR A 175 -6.00 9.24 -6.15
CA TYR A 175 -7.16 10.02 -5.68
C TYR A 175 -7.67 9.55 -4.33
N LYS A 176 -7.70 8.24 -4.07
CA LYS A 176 -8.07 7.71 -2.76
C LYS A 176 -7.13 8.22 -1.65
N PHE A 177 -5.84 8.31 -1.93
CA PHE A 177 -4.88 8.89 -0.99
C PHE A 177 -5.13 10.40 -0.79
N GLY A 178 -5.38 11.16 -1.88
CA GLY A 178 -5.76 12.57 -1.80
C GLY A 178 -7.02 12.80 -0.96
N GLN A 179 -8.05 11.97 -1.12
CA GLN A 179 -9.29 12.06 -0.34
C GLN A 179 -9.04 11.84 1.16
N ILE A 180 -8.12 10.94 1.53
CA ILE A 180 -7.73 10.75 2.93
C ILE A 180 -7.13 12.05 3.49
N GLY A 181 -6.25 12.71 2.73
CA GLY A 181 -5.67 14.00 3.12
C GLY A 181 -6.73 15.10 3.29
N ILE A 182 -7.68 15.21 2.36
CA ILE A 182 -8.80 16.16 2.44
C ILE A 182 -9.66 15.89 3.68
N ASN A 183 -10.04 14.64 3.91
CA ASN A 183 -10.87 14.26 5.07
C ASN A 183 -10.17 14.57 6.39
N LEU A 184 -8.86 14.31 6.50
CA LEU A 184 -8.07 14.66 7.68
C LEU A 184 -8.04 16.17 7.91
N ARG A 185 -7.88 16.96 6.84
CA ARG A 185 -7.93 18.43 6.92
C ARG A 185 -9.30 18.92 7.39
N GLN A 186 -10.38 18.42 6.80
CA GLN A 186 -11.75 18.78 7.18
C GLN A 186 -12.05 18.42 8.63
N SER A 187 -11.66 17.24 9.09
CA SER A 187 -11.81 16.83 10.49
C SER A 187 -11.07 17.78 11.44
N LYS A 188 -9.85 18.21 11.11
CA LYS A 188 -9.12 19.20 11.91
C LYS A 188 -9.81 20.56 11.95
N ILE A 189 -10.36 21.02 10.81
CA ILE A 189 -11.11 22.29 10.74
C ILE A 189 -12.36 22.22 11.62
N LEU A 190 -13.13 21.13 11.53
CA LEU A 190 -14.33 20.93 12.35
C LEU A 190 -14.00 20.88 13.84
N ASN A 191 -12.97 20.13 14.23
CA ASN A 191 -12.54 20.07 15.63
C ASN A 191 -12.09 21.44 16.15
N ARG A 192 -11.49 22.28 15.28
CA ARG A 192 -11.15 23.67 15.63
C ARG A 192 -12.40 24.51 15.87
N GLN A 193 -13.40 24.41 15.00
CA GLN A 193 -14.66 25.16 15.11
C GLN A 193 -15.45 24.76 16.36
N LEU A 194 -15.39 23.49 16.75
CA LEU A 194 -16.07 22.94 17.93
C LEU A 194 -15.32 23.17 19.24
N GLY A 195 -14.14 23.82 19.23
CA GLY A 195 -13.33 24.00 20.44
C GLY A 195 -12.73 22.71 21.01
N ASN A 196 -12.77 21.61 20.25
CA ASN A 196 -12.34 20.27 20.67
C ASN A 196 -10.86 19.98 20.35
N LEU A 197 -10.14 20.93 19.76
CA LEU A 197 -8.69 20.82 19.64
C LEU A 197 -8.08 21.11 21.01
N ALA A 198 -7.15 20.26 21.45
CA ALA A 198 -6.36 20.55 22.63
C ALA A 198 -5.74 21.96 22.49
N GLU A 199 -5.88 22.81 23.51
CA GLU A 199 -5.26 24.14 23.62
C GLU A 199 -3.73 24.06 23.80
N GLY A 200 -3.10 23.05 23.23
CA GLY A 200 -1.66 22.87 23.20
C GLY A 200 -1.07 23.80 22.15
N ASN A 201 -0.40 24.84 22.63
CA ASN A 201 0.54 25.69 21.89
C ASN A 201 1.71 24.88 21.30
N ILE A 202 1.46 23.96 20.36
CA ILE A 202 2.52 23.17 19.70
C ILE A 202 3.36 24.04 18.75
N LEU A 203 2.87 25.24 18.40
CA LEU A 203 3.53 26.18 17.49
C LEU A 203 4.10 27.44 18.17
N LYS A 204 4.02 27.57 19.50
CA LYS A 204 4.82 28.59 20.18
C LYS A 204 6.29 28.21 19.97
N ASP A 205 7.05 29.13 19.37
CA ASP A 205 8.48 29.00 19.02
C ASP A 205 8.85 28.22 17.75
N GLN A 206 7.88 27.81 16.92
CA GLN A 206 8.19 27.31 15.56
C GLN A 206 7.96 28.40 14.51
N ARG A 207 9.03 28.79 13.78
CA ARG A 207 8.93 29.73 12.65
C ARG A 207 8.04 29.15 11.55
N GLU A 208 6.83 29.69 11.40
CA GLU A 208 5.99 29.43 10.23
C GLU A 208 6.55 30.21 9.02
N VAL A 209 7.05 29.50 8.00
CA VAL A 209 7.31 30.11 6.69
C VAL A 209 5.98 30.25 5.95
N LYS A 210 5.36 31.43 6.04
CA LYS A 210 4.26 31.81 5.16
C LYS A 210 4.83 32.22 3.81
N SER A 211 4.69 31.38 2.79
CA SER A 211 4.95 31.82 1.41
C SER A 211 3.88 32.83 1.01
N ARG A 212 4.26 34.12 0.95
CA ARG A 212 3.44 35.15 0.32
C ARG A 212 3.47 34.90 -1.19
N ARG A 213 2.43 34.26 -1.72
CA ARG A 213 2.18 34.33 -3.16
C ARG A 213 0.70 34.23 -3.51
N TRP A 214 -0.09 35.13 -2.92
CA TRP A 214 -1.38 35.56 -3.47
C TRP A 214 -1.52 37.05 -3.10
N TRP A 215 -2.12 37.84 -4.00
CA TRP A 215 -2.22 39.31 -4.09
C TRP A 215 -1.27 39.98 -5.10
N SER A 216 -1.79 40.14 -6.32
CA SER A 216 -1.60 41.19 -7.36
C SER A 216 -2.24 40.57 -8.63
N GLU A 217 -3.36 41.02 -9.20
CA GLU A 217 -4.18 42.23 -9.12
C GLU A 217 -5.67 41.85 -9.22
#